data_AF-A0A5C9ACJ6-F1
#
_entry.id   AF-A0A5C9ACJ6-F1
#
_cell.length_a   1.000
_cell.length_b   1.000
_cell.length_c   1.000
_cell.angle_alpha   90.00
_cell.angle_beta   90.00
_cell.angle_gamma   90.00
#
_symmetry.space_group_name_H-M   'P 1'
#
loop_
_entity.id
_entity.type
_entity.pdbx_description
1 polymer ?
#
loop_
_entity_poly.entity_id
_entity_poly.type
_entity_poly.pdbx_seq_one_letter_code
_entity_poly.pdbx_strand_id
1 'polypeptide(L)'
;AHALAAIKNRKFGGNVNAERIALLAMYHDASEVLTGDLPTPVKYFNSQIAQEYKAIEKIAQQKLVDMVPEELRDIFAPLIDEHAYSDEEKSLVKQADALCAYLKCLEELAAGNNEFLLAKTRLEATLEARRSQEMDYFMEIFVPSFHLSLDEISQDSPL
;
A
#
# COMPACT_ATOMS: atom_id res chain seq x y z
N ALA A 1 5.21 1.32 -2.93
CA ALA A 1 5.45 0.02 -3.60
C ALA A 1 6.74 0.01 -4.42
N HIS A 2 6.97 0.99 -5.31
CA HIS A 2 8.21 1.10 -6.09
C HIS A 2 9.50 0.97 -5.25
N ALA A 3 9.59 1.67 -4.11
CA ALA A 3 10.75 1.60 -3.23
C ALA A 3 11.07 0.16 -2.77
N LEU A 4 10.06 -0.60 -2.33
CA LEU A 4 10.21 -2.00 -1.94
C LEU A 4 10.70 -2.86 -3.12
N ALA A 5 10.11 -2.68 -4.31
CA ALA A 5 10.55 -3.39 -5.52
C ALA A 5 12.01 -3.08 -5.89
N ALA A 6 12.41 -1.81 -5.81
CA ALA A 6 13.78 -1.38 -6.08
C ALA A 6 14.78 -1.94 -5.05
N ILE A 7 14.43 -1.92 -3.76
CA ILE A 7 15.21 -2.52 -2.68
C ILE A 7 15.35 -4.03 -2.92
N LYS A 8 14.24 -4.72 -3.20
CA LYS A 8 14.23 -6.16 -3.47
C LYS A 8 15.18 -6.55 -4.59
N ASN A 9 15.08 -5.88 -5.74
CA ASN A 9 15.94 -6.15 -6.88
C ASN A 9 17.41 -5.83 -6.58
N ARG A 10 17.68 -4.69 -5.94
CA ARG A 10 19.05 -4.18 -5.76
C ARG A 10 19.81 -4.87 -4.63
N LYS A 11 19.14 -5.23 -3.54
CA LYS A 11 19.77 -5.72 -2.30
C LYS A 11 19.57 -7.21 -2.08
N PHE A 12 18.47 -7.77 -2.58
CA PHE A 12 18.03 -9.13 -2.24
C PHE A 12 17.87 -10.05 -3.45
N GLY A 13 18.36 -9.62 -4.63
CA GLY A 13 18.38 -10.45 -5.84
C GLY A 13 17.01 -10.71 -6.46
N GLY A 14 15.99 -9.90 -6.12
CA GLY A 14 14.68 -9.96 -6.77
C GLY A 14 14.75 -9.65 -8.26
N ASN A 15 13.71 -10.04 -8.99
CA ASN A 15 13.58 -9.75 -10.42
C ASN A 15 12.15 -9.32 -10.77
N VAL A 16 11.65 -8.29 -10.08
CA VAL A 16 10.32 -7.72 -10.33
C VAL A 16 10.40 -6.47 -11.20
N ASN A 17 9.33 -6.18 -11.95
CA ASN A 17 9.23 -4.92 -12.67
C ASN A 17 8.75 -3.79 -11.72
N ALA A 18 9.68 -2.96 -11.26
CA ALA A 18 9.39 -1.89 -10.31
C ALA A 18 8.47 -0.79 -10.88
N GLU A 19 8.59 -0.48 -12.18
CA GLU A 19 7.76 0.52 -12.87
C GLU A 19 6.32 0.04 -12.96
N ARG A 20 6.12 -1.23 -13.32
CA ARG A 20 4.82 -1.88 -13.30
C ARG A 20 4.21 -1.82 -11.90
N ILE A 21 4.96 -2.20 -10.86
CA ILE A 21 4.49 -2.15 -9.48
C ILE A 21 4.13 -0.73 -9.02
N ALA A 22 4.87 0.29 -9.49
CA ALA A 22 4.52 1.68 -9.23
C ALA A 22 3.13 2.01 -9.81
N LEU A 23 2.89 1.59 -11.05
CA LEU A 23 1.61 1.82 -11.74
C LEU A 23 0.46 1.04 -11.08
N LEU A 24 0.68 -0.21 -10.67
CA LEU A 24 -0.30 -0.98 -9.90
C LEU A 24 -0.67 -0.27 -8.59
N ALA A 25 0.32 0.24 -7.86
CA ALA A 25 0.08 0.99 -6.64
C ALA A 25 -0.68 2.31 -6.88
N MET A 26 -0.53 2.94 -8.05
CA MET A 26 -1.34 4.12 -8.40
C MET A 26 -2.82 3.80 -8.60
N TYR A 27 -3.15 2.56 -9.01
CA TYR A 27 -4.52 2.12 -9.28
C TYR A 27 -5.15 1.26 -8.18
N HIS A 28 -4.41 0.90 -7.11
CA HIS A 28 -4.87 -0.10 -6.14
C HIS A 28 -6.20 0.27 -5.44
N ASP A 29 -6.43 1.57 -5.19
CA ASP A 29 -7.66 2.10 -4.59
C ASP A 29 -8.57 2.80 -5.63
N ALA A 30 -8.33 2.60 -6.93
CA ALA A 30 -9.10 3.31 -7.97
C ALA A 30 -10.61 3.04 -7.86
N SER A 31 -11.01 1.84 -7.42
CA SER A 31 -12.42 1.48 -7.20
C SER A 31 -13.13 2.32 -6.12
N GLU A 32 -12.38 2.98 -5.23
CA GLU A 32 -12.94 3.80 -4.16
C GLU A 32 -13.66 5.05 -4.67
N VAL A 33 -13.40 5.46 -5.92
CA VAL A 33 -14.22 6.51 -6.56
C VAL A 33 -15.69 6.10 -6.73
N LEU A 34 -15.97 4.80 -6.75
CA LEU A 34 -17.32 4.25 -6.85
C LEU A 34 -17.85 3.73 -5.51
N THR A 35 -17.00 3.13 -4.67
CA THR A 35 -17.42 2.51 -3.39
C THR A 35 -17.38 3.49 -2.22
N GLY A 36 -16.59 4.55 -2.32
CA GLY A 36 -16.06 5.27 -1.16
C GLY A 36 -14.99 4.46 -0.45
N ASP A 37 -14.16 5.13 0.36
CA ASP A 37 -13.28 4.47 1.32
C ASP A 37 -14.12 3.87 2.45
N LEU A 38 -13.84 2.61 2.79
CA LEU A 38 -14.45 1.93 3.92
C LEU A 38 -13.39 1.63 4.98
N PRO A 39 -13.53 2.17 6.20
CA PRO A 39 -12.55 1.95 7.26
C PRO A 39 -12.28 0.46 7.50
N THR A 40 -11.01 0.09 7.62
CA THR A 40 -10.54 -1.29 7.85
C THR A 40 -11.31 -2.04 8.95
N PRO A 41 -11.64 -1.44 10.12
CA PRO A 41 -12.40 -2.15 11.16
C PRO A 41 -13.81 -2.55 10.73
N VAL A 42 -14.42 -1.80 9.80
CA VAL A 42 -15.74 -2.12 9.23
C VAL A 42 -15.59 -3.20 8.17
N LYS A 43 -14.61 -3.06 7.26
CA LYS A 43 -14.30 -4.03 6.18
C LYS A 43 -14.04 -5.44 6.72
N TYR A 44 -13.40 -5.56 7.89
CA TYR A 44 -13.04 -6.83 8.50
C TYR A 44 -13.81 -7.16 9.79
N PHE A 45 -14.98 -6.55 10.00
CA PHE A 45 -15.78 -6.77 11.21
C PHE A 45 -16.14 -8.26 11.42
N ASN A 46 -16.47 -8.96 10.33
CA ASN A 46 -16.60 -10.42 10.31
C ASN A 46 -16.30 -10.98 8.92
N SER A 47 -16.20 -12.31 8.80
CA SER A 47 -15.86 -12.98 7.55
C SER A 47 -16.89 -12.76 6.44
N GLN A 48 -18.18 -12.67 6.78
CA GLN A 48 -19.24 -12.43 5.81
C GLN A 48 -19.13 -11.02 5.21
N ILE A 49 -18.98 -10.00 6.04
CA ILE A 49 -18.81 -8.61 5.58
C ILE A 49 -17.55 -8.48 4.73
N ALA A 50 -16.44 -9.09 5.15
CA ALA A 50 -15.20 -9.06 4.37
C ALA A 50 -15.34 -9.70 2.99
N GLN A 51 -16.10 -10.80 2.88
CA GLN A 51 -16.39 -11.46 1.60
C GLN A 51 -17.28 -10.60 0.71
N GLU A 52 -18.38 -10.08 1.25
CA GLU A 52 -19.31 -9.23 0.50
C GLU A 52 -18.64 -7.94 0.02
N TYR A 53 -17.82 -7.32 0.87
CA TYR A 53 -17.10 -6.11 0.48
C TYR A 53 -16.09 -6.39 -0.64
N LYS A 54 -15.38 -7.51 -0.59
CA LYS A 54 -14.48 -7.92 -1.67
C LYS A 54 -15.24 -8.15 -2.99
N ALA A 55 -16.47 -8.66 -2.92
CA ALA A 55 -17.32 -8.80 -4.10
C ALA A 55 -17.74 -7.42 -4.65
N ILE A 56 -18.06 -6.46 -3.76
CA ILE A 56 -18.38 -5.08 -4.14
C ILE A 56 -17.16 -4.39 -4.81
N GLU A 57 -15.96 -4.52 -4.24
CA GLU A 57 -14.73 -3.97 -4.82
C GLU A 57 -14.49 -4.54 -6.23
N LYS A 58 -14.67 -5.85 -6.42
CA LYS A 58 -14.53 -6.48 -7.74
C LYS A 58 -15.54 -5.94 -8.76
N ILE A 59 -16.78 -5.72 -8.35
CA ILE A 59 -17.81 -5.14 -9.23
C ILE A 59 -17.43 -3.69 -9.57
N ALA A 60 -16.91 -2.92 -8.62
CA ALA A 60 -16.46 -1.55 -8.85
C ALA A 60 -15.25 -1.49 -9.79
N GLN A 61 -14.26 -2.37 -9.61
CA GLN A 61 -13.13 -2.53 -10.52
C GLN A 61 -13.60 -2.83 -11.95
N GLN A 62 -14.49 -3.82 -12.12
CA GLN A 62 -15.02 -4.16 -13.44
C GLN A 62 -15.77 -2.98 -14.07
N LYS A 63 -16.60 -2.27 -13.31
CA LYS A 63 -17.30 -1.06 -13.79
C LYS A 63 -16.32 0.00 -14.29
N LEU A 64 -15.21 0.23 -13.59
CA LEU A 64 -14.19 1.17 -14.04
C LEU A 64 -13.52 0.72 -15.33
N VAL A 65 -13.21 -0.57 -15.45
CA VAL A 65 -12.65 -1.15 -16.69
C VAL A 65 -13.63 -0.99 -17.86
N ASP A 66 -14.92 -1.20 -17.63
CA ASP A 66 -15.95 -1.07 -18.66
C ASP A 66 -16.13 0.39 -19.13
N MET A 67 -15.85 1.37 -18.26
CA MET A 67 -15.87 2.80 -18.60
C MET A 67 -14.70 3.23 -19.49
N VAL A 68 -13.60 2.46 -19.52
CA VAL A 68 -12.47 2.75 -20.41
C VAL A 68 -12.90 2.52 -21.87
N PRO A 69 -12.54 3.43 -22.81
CA PRO A 69 -12.76 3.21 -24.24
C PRO A 69 -12.22 1.86 -24.69
N GLU A 70 -12.97 1.16 -25.55
CA GLU A 70 -12.68 -0.22 -25.94
C GLU A 70 -11.24 -0.41 -26.44
N GLU A 71 -10.73 0.54 -27.23
CA GLU A 71 -9.37 0.51 -27.81
C GLU A 71 -8.23 0.69 -26.80
N LEU A 72 -8.54 1.07 -25.55
CA LEU A 72 -7.55 1.25 -24.47
C LEU A 72 -7.78 0.25 -23.31
N ARG A 73 -8.87 -0.51 -23.33
CA ARG A 73 -9.32 -1.28 -22.17
C ARG A 73 -8.30 -2.33 -21.75
N ASP A 74 -7.59 -2.93 -22.69
CA ASP A 74 -6.52 -3.91 -22.45
C ASP A 74 -5.31 -3.32 -21.70
N ILE A 75 -5.09 -2.00 -21.80
CA ILE A 75 -4.01 -1.29 -21.09
C ILE A 75 -4.38 -1.10 -19.61
N PHE A 76 -5.63 -0.72 -19.33
CA PHE A 76 -6.10 -0.37 -17.98
C PHE A 76 -6.64 -1.55 -17.18
N ALA A 77 -7.28 -2.53 -17.84
CA ALA A 77 -7.84 -3.71 -17.17
C ALA A 77 -6.82 -4.40 -16.25
N PRO A 78 -5.58 -4.71 -16.67
CA PRO A 78 -4.63 -5.38 -15.79
C PRO A 78 -4.06 -4.45 -14.70
N LEU A 79 -4.33 -3.14 -14.74
CA LEU A 79 -3.96 -2.20 -13.68
C LEU A 79 -5.03 -2.12 -12.60
N ILE A 80 -6.30 -2.17 -12.98
CA ILE A 80 -7.46 -1.97 -12.10
C ILE A 80 -7.92 -3.30 -11.49
N ASP A 81 -7.89 -4.39 -12.24
CA ASP A 81 -8.29 -5.72 -11.75
C ASP A 81 -7.16 -6.37 -10.93
N GLU A 82 -7.33 -6.45 -9.61
CA GLU A 82 -6.37 -7.06 -8.69
C GLU A 82 -6.16 -8.58 -8.95
N HIS A 83 -6.99 -9.22 -9.78
CA HIS A 83 -6.79 -10.61 -10.23
C HIS A 83 -5.72 -10.75 -11.32
N ALA A 84 -5.38 -9.66 -12.01
CA ALA A 84 -4.33 -9.66 -13.03
C ALA A 84 -2.91 -9.57 -12.40
N TYR A 85 -2.82 -9.36 -11.09
CA TYR A 85 -1.56 -9.17 -10.38
C TYR A 85 -0.94 -10.54 -10.09
N SER A 86 0.35 -10.70 -10.34
CA SER A 86 1.09 -11.83 -9.79
C SER A 86 1.10 -11.78 -8.26
N ASP A 87 1.35 -12.93 -7.61
CA ASP A 87 1.42 -13.00 -6.15
C ASP A 87 2.50 -12.07 -5.58
N GLU A 88 3.61 -11.89 -6.31
CA GLU A 88 4.70 -11.01 -5.88
C GLU A 88 4.35 -9.52 -6.03
N GLU A 89 3.73 -9.11 -7.13
CA GLU A 89 3.21 -7.75 -7.30
C GLU A 89 2.17 -7.43 -6.23
N LYS A 90 1.22 -8.34 -6.00
CA LYS A 90 0.19 -8.20 -4.97
C LYS A 90 0.79 -8.10 -3.57
N SER A 91 1.82 -8.90 -3.28
CA SER A 91 2.56 -8.83 -2.02
C SER A 91 3.21 -7.45 -1.83
N LEU A 92 3.94 -6.95 -2.83
CA LEU A 92 4.65 -5.67 -2.73
C LEU A 92 3.71 -4.47 -2.63
N VAL A 93 2.57 -4.48 -3.33
CA VAL A 93 1.54 -3.44 -3.21
C VAL A 93 0.93 -3.47 -1.80
N LYS A 94 0.57 -4.65 -1.28
CA LYS A 94 0.02 -4.80 0.08
C LYS A 94 1.00 -4.44 1.18
N GLN A 95 2.28 -4.77 1.02
CA GLN A 95 3.31 -4.34 1.96
C GLN A 95 3.41 -2.81 1.98
N ALA A 96 3.40 -2.18 0.80
CA ALA A 96 3.47 -0.73 0.70
C ALA A 96 2.24 -0.02 1.26
N ASP A 97 1.03 -0.52 0.99
CA ASP A 97 -0.22 0.00 1.57
C ASP A 97 -0.17 0.00 3.11
N ALA A 98 0.18 -1.15 3.71
CA ALA A 98 0.32 -1.25 5.16
C ALA A 98 1.42 -0.32 5.73
N LEU A 99 2.54 -0.15 5.02
CA LEU A 99 3.60 0.78 5.41
C LEU A 99 3.10 2.23 5.36
N CYS A 100 2.40 2.64 4.30
CA CYS A 100 1.82 3.98 4.19
C CYS A 100 0.85 4.26 5.35
N ALA A 101 -0.04 3.32 5.66
CA ALA A 101 -0.95 3.43 6.79
C ALA A 101 -0.20 3.52 8.13
N TYR A 102 0.89 2.76 8.30
CA TYR A 102 1.74 2.82 9.50
C TYR A 102 2.46 4.16 9.64
N LEU A 103 3.06 4.66 8.56
CA LEU A 103 3.72 5.96 8.52
C LEU A 103 2.73 7.09 8.85
N LYS A 104 1.51 7.02 8.32
CA LYS A 104 0.44 7.96 8.68
C LYS A 104 0.15 7.95 10.19
N CYS A 105 0.14 6.77 10.83
CA CYS A 105 -0.02 6.69 12.29
C CYS A 105 1.15 7.34 13.03
N LEU A 106 2.39 7.19 12.56
CA LEU A 106 3.56 7.83 13.17
C LEU A 106 3.47 9.36 13.09
N GLU A 107 3.10 9.90 11.92
CA GLU A 107 2.90 11.34 11.72
C GLU A 107 1.83 11.91 12.66
N GLU A 108 0.68 11.24 12.77
CA GLU A 108 -0.42 11.65 13.65
C GLU A 108 -0.01 11.62 15.13
N LEU A 109 0.73 10.59 15.56
CA LEU A 109 1.25 10.50 16.93
C LEU A 109 2.29 11.59 17.20
N ALA A 110 3.17 11.90 16.24
CA ALA A 110 4.11 13.01 16.34
C ALA A 110 3.40 14.36 16.46
N ALA A 111 2.24 14.52 15.81
CA ALA A 111 1.36 15.68 15.94
C ALA A 111 0.54 15.70 17.26
N GLY A 112 0.69 14.68 18.12
CA GLY A 112 0.00 14.58 19.42
C GLY A 112 -1.38 13.92 19.35
N ASN A 113 -1.78 13.36 18.19
CA ASN A 113 -3.05 12.68 18.03
C ASN A 113 -2.97 11.21 18.47
N ASN A 114 -3.30 10.98 19.74
CA ASN A 114 -3.26 9.63 20.35
C ASN A 114 -4.40 8.70 19.90
N GLU A 115 -5.37 9.14 19.08
CA GLU A 115 -6.40 8.25 18.52
C GLU A 115 -5.80 7.16 17.62
N PHE A 116 -4.63 7.42 17.04
CA PHE A 116 -3.91 6.50 16.16
C PHE A 116 -3.11 5.42 16.88
N LEU A 117 -3.03 5.44 18.22
CA LEU A 117 -2.24 4.47 18.99
C LEU A 117 -2.70 3.03 18.73
N LEU A 118 -4.01 2.80 18.72
CA LEU A 118 -4.59 1.48 18.47
C LEU A 118 -4.40 1.03 17.02
N ALA A 119 -4.49 1.96 16.06
CA ALA A 119 -4.27 1.67 14.66
C ALA A 119 -2.80 1.26 14.42
N LYS A 120 -1.84 1.99 15.01
CA LYS A 120 -0.42 1.66 14.98
C LYS A 120 -0.15 0.22 15.45
N THR A 121 -0.64 -0.15 16.63
CA THR A 121 -0.43 -1.51 17.17
C THR A 121 -0.99 -2.61 16.27
N ARG A 122 -2.15 -2.37 15.63
CA ARG A 122 -2.73 -3.33 14.67
C ARG A 122 -1.92 -3.42 13.38
N LEU A 123 -1.39 -2.28 12.93
CA LEU A 123 -0.54 -2.22 11.74
C LEU A 123 0.82 -2.89 11.98
N GLU A 124 1.40 -2.79 13.17
CA GLU A 124 2.63 -3.54 13.52
C GLU A 124 2.45 -5.05 13.36
N ALA A 125 1.31 -5.61 13.81
CA ALA A 125 1.00 -7.02 13.58
C ALA A 125 0.77 -7.34 12.10
N THR A 126 0.18 -6.41 11.33
CA THR A 126 -0.05 -6.57 9.89
C THR A 126 1.26 -6.54 9.11
N LEU A 127 2.19 -5.66 9.48
CA LEU A 127 3.53 -5.56 8.90
C LEU A 127 4.34 -6.83 9.20
N GLU A 128 4.32 -7.34 10.44
CA GLU A 128 5.00 -8.60 10.77
C GLU A 128 4.44 -9.78 9.97
N ALA A 129 3.12 -9.85 9.79
CA ALA A 129 2.49 -10.89 8.97
C ALA A 129 2.84 -10.79 7.46
N ARG A 130 3.24 -9.60 6.99
CA ARG A 130 3.64 -9.32 5.59
C ARG A 130 5.16 -9.14 5.44
N ARG A 131 5.92 -9.52 6.46
CA ARG A 131 7.35 -9.20 6.58
C ARG A 131 8.17 -9.77 5.43
N SER A 132 9.17 -9.00 5.01
CA SER A 132 10.09 -9.34 3.93
C SER A 132 11.44 -8.64 4.16
N GLN A 133 12.48 -9.06 3.44
CA GLN A 133 13.81 -8.44 3.57
C GLN A 133 13.80 -6.99 3.07
N GLU A 134 13.05 -6.72 1.99
CA GLU A 134 12.85 -5.38 1.46
C GLU A 134 12.05 -4.46 2.40
N MET A 135 11.07 -5.01 3.14
CA MET A 135 10.37 -4.27 4.19
C MET A 135 11.28 -4.00 5.39
N ASP A 136 12.02 -5.00 5.87
CA ASP A 136 12.96 -4.84 7.00
C ASP A 136 13.97 -3.73 6.69
N TYR A 137 14.56 -3.74 5.50
CA TYR A 137 15.44 -2.67 5.05
C TYR A 137 14.74 -1.31 4.99
N PHE A 138 13.50 -1.26 4.51
CA PHE A 138 12.74 0.00 4.48
C PHE A 138 12.48 0.55 5.89
N MET A 139 12.08 -0.33 6.81
CA MET A 139 11.82 -0.01 8.21
C MET A 139 13.07 0.47 8.94
N GLU A 140 14.22 -0.16 8.69
CA GLU A 140 15.48 0.21 9.34
C GLU A 140 16.05 1.52 8.80
N ILE A 141 15.98 1.74 7.48
CA ILE A 141 16.70 2.83 6.82
C ILE A 141 15.85 4.09 6.60
N PHE A 142 14.57 3.94 6.26
CA PHE A 142 13.73 5.08 5.87
C PHE A 142 12.82 5.55 7.00
N VAL A 143 12.20 4.63 7.75
CA VAL A 143 11.20 4.97 8.78
C VAL A 143 11.71 5.89 9.90
N PRO A 144 12.97 5.80 10.39
CA PRO A 144 13.48 6.75 11.38
C PRO A 144 13.35 8.21 10.94
N SER A 145 13.49 8.48 9.63
CA SER A 145 13.42 9.84 9.08
C SER A 145 12.01 10.45 9.15
N PHE A 146 10.96 9.65 9.33
CA PHE A 146 9.57 10.13 9.45
C PHE A 146 9.27 10.76 10.81
N HIS A 147 10.20 10.69 11.76
CA HIS A 147 10.11 11.39 13.05
C HIS A 147 10.82 12.76 13.01
N LEU A 148 11.54 13.07 11.93
CA LEU A 148 12.29 14.30 11.80
C LEU A 148 11.35 15.44 11.39
N SER A 149 11.51 16.58 12.04
CA SER A 149 10.96 17.86 11.62
C SER A 149 11.63 18.37 10.33
N LEU A 150 11.00 19.34 9.67
CA LEU A 150 11.59 19.99 8.48
C LEU A 150 12.96 20.60 8.79
N ASP A 151 13.15 21.15 9.99
CA ASP A 151 14.43 21.70 10.41
C ASP A 151 15.49 20.60 10.58
N GLU A 152 15.13 19.45 11.18
CA GLU A 152 16.04 18.30 11.32
C GLU A 152 16.41 17.66 9.98
N ILE A 153 15.51 17.67 9.00
CA ILE A 153 15.79 17.21 7.62
C ILE A 153 16.73 18.19 6.89
N SER A 154 16.61 19.49 7.17
CA SER A 154 17.36 20.56 6.49
C SER A 154 18.74 20.82 7.10
N GLN A 155 19.02 20.27 8.29
CA GLN A 155 20.37 20.29 8.84
C GLN A 155 21.21 19.25 8.12
N ASP A 156 22.17 19.71 7.32
CA ASP A 156 23.21 18.90 6.69
C ASP A 156 23.89 18.03 7.77
N SER A 157 23.41 16.80 7.96
CA SER A 157 24.19 15.75 8.61
C SER A 157 25.32 15.40 7.65
N PRO A 158 26.60 15.62 8.03
CA PRO A 158 27.71 15.27 7.18
C PRO A 158 27.76 13.73 7.12
N LEU A 159 27.33 13.17 5.98
CA LEU A 159 27.66 11.80 5.57
C LEU A 159 29.16 11.68 5.29
#